data_AF-A0A2U8WNC8-F1
#
_entry.id   AF-A0A2U8WNC8-F1
#
_cell.length_a   1.000
_cell.length_b   1.000
_cell.length_c   1.000
_cell.angle_alpha   90.00
_cell.angle_beta   90.00
_cell.angle_gamma   90.00
#
_symmetry.space_group_name_H-M   'P 1'
#
loop_
_entity.id
_entity.type
_entity.pdbx_description
1 polymer ?
#
loop_
_entity_poly.entity_id
_entity_poly.type
_entity_poly.pdbx_seq_one_letter_code
_entity_poly.pdbx_strand_id
1 'polypeptide(L)'
;MPLILETIVTTASPDGALHLVPFGLIREDDDYWVAPFRPSPTIANLEATPFFAAAAPADVRVIAGCVTGRRDWASVPCRTIPVPRLADAYGHMELQVVEVRDDPVRPRFRGRVVHAESHRPFLGHNRAVNAVLEAAILSTRLHMLDPETVLAELRHHRIAVEKTAGPAEREAWNWIAAKVAAALPEAAVASLAVDDA
;
A
#
# COMPACT_ATOMS: atom_id res chain seq x y z
N MET A 1 3.45 12.84 -16.84
CA MET A 1 2.94 12.12 -15.65
C MET A 1 4.08 12.02 -14.66
N PRO A 2 3.87 12.28 -13.35
CA PRO A 2 4.92 12.12 -12.36
C PRO A 2 5.19 10.63 -12.09
N LEU A 3 6.37 10.33 -11.57
CA LEU A 3 6.71 8.99 -11.06
C LEU A 3 5.99 8.76 -9.73
N ILE A 4 5.38 7.58 -9.55
CA ILE A 4 4.68 7.19 -8.33
C ILE A 4 5.30 5.91 -7.77
N LEU A 5 5.59 5.89 -6.46
CA LEU A 5 6.02 4.71 -5.74
C LEU A 5 4.86 4.15 -4.92
N GLU A 6 4.48 2.89 -5.17
CA GLU A 6 3.52 2.19 -4.32
C GLU A 6 4.23 1.69 -3.05
N THR A 7 3.91 2.31 -1.92
CA THR A 7 4.62 2.12 -0.65
C THR A 7 3.65 1.88 0.50
N ILE A 8 4.19 1.42 1.63
CA ILE A 8 3.51 1.49 2.91
C ILE A 8 3.97 2.75 3.63
N VAL A 9 3.05 3.67 3.89
CA VAL A 9 3.31 4.88 4.68
C VAL A 9 2.86 4.66 6.11
N THR A 10 3.71 5.07 7.04
CA THR A 10 3.38 5.16 8.46
C THR A 10 3.36 6.60 8.93
N THR A 11 2.34 6.92 9.72
CA THR A 11 2.20 8.17 10.47
C THR A 11 1.84 7.85 11.90
N ALA A 12 2.06 8.78 12.83
CA ALA A 12 1.69 8.59 14.23
C ALA A 12 0.82 9.76 14.70
N SER A 13 -0.23 9.45 15.45
CA SER A 13 -0.99 10.45 16.19
C SER A 13 -0.15 11.02 17.35
N PRO A 14 -0.57 12.13 17.98
CA PRO A 14 0.17 12.75 19.08
C PRO A 14 0.40 11.87 20.31
N ASP A 15 -0.48 10.89 20.53
CA ASP A 15 -0.36 9.87 21.59
C ASP A 15 0.53 8.67 21.19
N GLY A 16 1.11 8.70 19.99
CA GLY A 16 2.00 7.67 19.48
C GLY A 16 1.29 6.49 18.80
N ALA A 17 -0.03 6.53 18.63
CA ALA A 17 -0.73 5.46 17.92
C ALA A 17 -0.35 5.45 16.43
N LEU A 18 0.11 4.29 15.95
CA LEU A 18 0.59 4.11 14.59
C LEU A 18 -0.58 3.96 13.60
N HIS A 19 -0.51 4.69 12.49
CA HIS A 19 -1.35 4.48 11.33
C HIS A 19 -0.49 4.04 10.14
N LEU A 20 -0.72 2.82 9.65
CA LEU A 20 0.05 2.17 8.57
C LEU A 20 -0.89 1.83 7.42
N VAL A 21 -0.67 2.42 6.25
CA VAL A 21 -1.54 2.26 5.08
C VAL A 21 -0.78 2.40 3.76
N PRO A 22 -1.28 1.79 2.66
CA PRO A 22 -0.68 1.93 1.35
C PRO A 22 -0.85 3.35 0.79
N PHE A 23 0.20 3.86 0.15
CA PHE A 23 0.20 5.14 -0.55
C PHE A 23 1.09 5.11 -1.78
N GLY A 24 0.56 5.70 -2.86
CA GLY A 24 1.36 6.16 -3.99
C GLY A 24 2.06 7.46 -3.66
N LEU A 25 3.39 7.43 -3.50
CA LEU A 25 4.21 8.63 -3.30
C LEU A 25 4.61 9.24 -4.63
N ILE A 26 4.22 10.50 -4.85
CA ILE A 26 4.44 11.22 -6.10
C ILE A 26 5.79 11.93 -6.01
N ARG A 27 6.75 11.56 -6.85
CA ARG A 27 8.08 12.18 -6.84
C ARG A 27 8.05 13.60 -7.39
N GLU A 28 8.74 14.52 -6.71
CA GLU A 28 9.05 15.88 -7.16
C GLU A 28 10.52 16.17 -6.81
N ASP A 29 11.39 16.18 -7.82
CA ASP A 29 12.85 16.24 -7.65
C ASP A 29 13.38 15.14 -6.70
N ASP A 30 13.92 15.54 -5.54
CA ASP A 30 14.42 14.67 -4.47
C ASP A 30 13.41 14.45 -3.34
N ASP A 31 12.25 15.11 -3.40
CA ASP A 31 11.17 15.04 -2.42
C ASP A 31 10.00 14.16 -2.94
N TYR A 32 9.06 13.85 -2.03
CA TYR A 32 7.87 13.06 -2.35
C TYR A 32 6.61 13.69 -1.76
N TRP A 33 5.54 13.72 -2.55
CA TRP A 33 4.22 14.09 -2.07
C TRP A 33 3.43 12.86 -1.63
N VAL A 34 2.91 12.91 -0.41
CA VAL A 34 1.82 12.04 0.04
C VAL A 34 0.50 12.81 -0.05
N ALA A 35 -0.53 12.16 -0.62
CA ALA A 35 -1.80 12.81 -0.97
C ALA A 35 -3.01 11.98 -0.49
N PRO A 36 -3.33 12.00 0.82
CA PRO A 36 -4.49 11.34 1.40
C PRO A 36 -5.81 11.93 0.91
N PHE A 37 -6.84 11.09 0.81
CA PHE A 37 -8.22 11.55 0.61
C PHE A 37 -8.86 11.86 1.97
N ARG A 38 -9.66 12.92 2.05
CA ARG A 38 -10.49 13.21 3.23
C ARG A 38 -11.70 12.26 3.26
N PRO A 39 -12.08 11.71 4.43
CA PRO A 39 -11.38 11.76 5.72
C PRO A 39 -10.23 10.73 5.79
N SER A 40 -9.12 11.10 6.43
CA SER A 40 -8.00 10.17 6.66
C SER A 40 -7.26 10.50 7.97
N PRO A 41 -6.98 9.51 8.83
CA PRO A 41 -6.11 9.70 10.00
C PRO A 41 -4.72 10.24 9.63
N THR A 42 -4.20 9.88 8.45
CA THR A 42 -2.92 10.39 7.92
C THR A 42 -2.88 11.92 7.92
N ILE A 43 -4.00 12.59 7.62
CA ILE A 43 -4.04 14.07 7.57
C ILE A 43 -3.81 14.65 8.97
N ALA A 44 -4.63 14.24 9.94
CA ALA A 44 -4.52 14.72 11.32
C ALA A 44 -3.15 14.36 11.93
N ASN A 45 -2.61 13.19 11.59
CA ASN A 45 -1.29 12.77 12.04
C ASN A 45 -0.18 13.66 11.46
N LEU A 46 -0.22 13.99 10.16
CA LEU A 46 0.81 14.83 9.52
C LEU A 46 0.72 16.30 9.96
N GLU A 47 -0.47 16.79 10.28
CA GLU A 47 -0.68 18.14 10.83
C GLU A 47 -0.10 18.27 12.23
N ALA A 48 -0.21 17.24 13.07
CA ALA A 48 0.29 17.26 14.44
C ALA A 48 1.75 16.79 14.57
N THR A 49 2.13 15.77 13.81
CA THR A 49 3.47 15.19 13.75
C THR A 49 3.95 15.27 12.29
N PRO A 50 4.70 16.32 11.90
CA PRO A 50 5.06 16.60 10.49
C PRO A 50 6.20 15.68 9.98
N PHE A 51 6.08 14.39 10.24
CA PHE A 51 6.99 13.34 9.82
C PHE A 51 6.22 12.09 9.40
N PHE A 52 6.77 11.34 8.47
CA PHE A 52 6.26 10.02 8.08
C PHE A 52 7.38 9.13 7.58
N ALA A 53 7.21 7.81 7.71
CA ALA A 53 8.08 6.86 7.04
C ALA A 53 7.36 6.28 5.83
N ALA A 54 8.13 5.90 4.81
CA ALA A 54 7.63 5.20 3.64
C ALA A 54 8.52 3.99 3.36
N ALA A 55 7.93 2.81 3.35
CA ALA A 55 8.64 1.55 3.19
C ALA A 55 8.20 0.83 1.91
N ALA A 56 9.16 0.22 1.23
CA ALA A 56 8.89 -0.79 0.21
C ALA A 56 8.71 -2.15 0.91
N PRO A 57 7.47 -2.67 1.02
CA PRO A 57 7.22 -3.89 1.78
C PRO A 57 7.95 -5.08 1.14
N ALA A 58 8.57 -5.93 1.98
CA ALA A 58 9.16 -7.18 1.52
C ALA A 58 8.12 -8.31 1.39
N ASP A 59 6.98 -8.15 2.09
CA ASP A 59 5.84 -9.06 2.07
C ASP A 59 4.61 -8.34 1.48
N VAL A 60 4.14 -8.81 0.32
CA VAL A 60 2.99 -8.20 -0.38
C VAL A 60 1.68 -8.34 0.42
N ARG A 61 1.61 -9.27 1.38
CA ARG A 61 0.47 -9.42 2.28
C ARG A 61 0.18 -8.16 3.09
N VAL A 62 1.19 -7.29 3.33
CA VAL A 62 0.96 -6.00 4.01
C VAL A 62 -0.01 -5.13 3.21
N ILE A 63 0.19 -5.02 1.89
CA ILE A 63 -0.67 -4.22 1.00
C ILE A 63 -2.08 -4.85 0.93
N ALA A 64 -2.15 -6.15 0.63
CA ALA A 64 -3.42 -6.86 0.54
C ALA A 64 -4.19 -6.83 1.87
N GLY A 65 -3.47 -6.94 2.99
CA GLY A 65 -4.01 -6.87 4.33
C GLY A 65 -4.68 -5.54 4.62
N CYS A 66 -4.00 -4.43 4.35
CA CYS A 66 -4.55 -3.09 4.57
C CYS A 66 -5.90 -2.90 3.85
N VAL A 67 -6.03 -3.38 2.61
CA VAL A 67 -7.27 -3.25 1.84
C VAL A 67 -8.33 -4.31 2.18
N THR A 68 -7.99 -5.32 2.97
CA THR A 68 -8.89 -6.40 3.42
C THR A 68 -9.15 -6.39 4.93
N GLY A 69 -8.74 -5.34 5.64
CA GLY A 69 -9.03 -5.14 7.06
C GLY A 69 -8.01 -5.72 8.04
N ARG A 70 -6.89 -6.29 7.56
CA ARG A 70 -5.79 -6.79 8.41
C ARG A 70 -4.81 -5.66 8.71
N ARG A 71 -4.55 -5.41 9.99
CA ARG A 71 -3.83 -4.21 10.46
C ARG A 71 -2.62 -4.48 11.37
N ASP A 72 -2.48 -5.70 11.86
CA ASP A 72 -1.43 -6.08 12.82
C ASP A 72 -0.10 -6.38 12.11
N TRP A 73 0.54 -5.35 11.59
CA TRP A 73 1.83 -5.43 10.92
C TRP A 73 2.93 -4.91 11.85
N ALA A 74 4.01 -5.69 11.99
CA ALA A 74 5.13 -5.32 12.85
C ALA A 74 5.77 -4.00 12.39
N SER A 75 6.08 -3.14 13.36
CA SER A 75 6.80 -1.90 13.13
C SER A 75 8.05 -1.83 14.02
N VAL A 76 9.01 -1.02 13.60
CA VAL A 76 10.24 -0.74 14.36
C VAL A 76 10.52 0.76 14.37
N PRO A 77 11.23 1.27 15.39
CA PRO A 77 11.63 2.67 15.42
C PRO A 77 12.43 3.07 14.17
N CYS A 78 12.20 4.30 13.73
CA CYS A 78 13.05 4.99 12.76
C CYS A 78 14.31 5.55 13.44
N ARG A 79 15.30 5.91 12.63
CA ARG A 79 16.58 6.46 13.08
C ARG A 79 16.51 7.96 13.37
N THR A 80 15.81 8.72 12.53
CA THR A 80 15.85 10.20 12.52
C THR A 80 14.50 10.83 12.87
N ILE A 81 13.38 10.14 12.62
CA ILE A 81 12.04 10.66 12.88
C ILE A 81 11.32 9.92 14.03
N PRO A 82 10.35 10.56 14.72
CA PRO A 82 9.63 9.95 15.84
C PRO A 82 8.51 8.98 15.40
N VAL A 83 8.43 8.63 14.13
CA VAL A 83 7.37 7.78 13.56
C VAL A 83 7.97 6.41 13.23
N PRO A 84 7.48 5.31 13.82
CA PRO A 84 7.93 3.96 13.47
C PRO A 84 7.69 3.61 12.00
N ARG A 85 8.55 2.80 11.40
CA ARG A 85 8.39 2.26 10.03
C ARG A 85 7.87 0.82 10.05
N LEU A 86 7.40 0.34 8.90
CA LEU A 86 7.21 -1.10 8.66
C LEU A 86 8.51 -1.85 8.94
N ALA A 87 8.42 -2.94 9.72
CA ALA A 87 9.57 -3.75 10.08
C ALA A 87 10.12 -4.52 8.87
N ASP A 88 9.23 -5.23 8.16
CA ASP A 88 9.60 -6.10 7.05
C ASP A 88 9.57 -5.38 5.69
N ALA A 89 10.69 -4.77 5.33
CA ALA A 89 10.83 -3.96 4.13
C ALA A 89 12.13 -4.25 3.38
N TYR A 90 12.14 -4.04 2.07
CA TYR A 90 13.38 -3.99 1.29
C TYR A 90 14.23 -2.77 1.67
N GLY A 91 13.57 -1.65 1.88
CA GLY A 91 14.16 -0.40 2.30
C GLY A 91 13.08 0.59 2.68
N HIS A 92 13.48 1.72 3.23
CA HIS A 92 12.57 2.79 3.62
C HIS A 92 13.20 4.16 3.46
N MET A 93 12.32 5.17 3.47
CA MET A 93 12.64 6.58 3.61
C MET A 93 11.98 7.11 4.88
N GLU A 94 12.66 8.02 5.55
CA GLU A 94 12.11 8.86 6.62
C GLU A 94 11.97 10.28 6.08
N LEU A 95 10.79 10.87 6.23
CA LEU A 95 10.44 12.12 5.57
C LEU A 95 9.94 13.16 6.56
N GLN A 96 10.42 14.39 6.42
CA GLN A 96 9.91 15.57 7.11
C GLN A 96 8.97 16.34 6.18
N VAL A 97 7.77 16.70 6.66
CA VAL A 97 6.88 17.59 5.91
C VAL A 97 7.48 18.99 5.86
N VAL A 98 7.73 19.49 4.66
CA VAL A 98 8.30 20.83 4.40
C VAL A 98 7.33 21.76 3.68
N GLU A 99 6.24 21.23 3.12
CA GLU A 99 5.19 22.01 2.46
C GLU A 99 3.85 21.29 2.55
N VAL A 100 2.77 22.04 2.71
CA VAL A 100 1.40 21.54 2.66
C VAL A 100 0.62 22.33 1.62
N ARG A 101 -0.06 21.62 0.73
CA ARG A 101 -1.03 22.17 -0.21
C ARG A 101 -2.40 21.65 0.19
N ASP A 102 -3.19 22.51 0.81
CA ASP A 102 -4.53 22.13 1.22
C ASP A 102 -5.45 21.97 0.01
N ASP A 103 -6.42 21.07 0.14
CA ASP A 103 -7.46 20.79 -0.84
C ASP A 103 -8.66 20.17 -0.09
N PRO A 104 -9.90 20.53 -0.47
CA PRO A 104 -11.10 20.06 0.21
C PRO A 104 -11.34 18.56 0.09
N VAL A 105 -10.70 17.87 -0.85
CA VAL A 105 -10.85 16.43 -1.10
C VAL A 105 -9.53 15.69 -0.84
N ARG A 106 -8.41 16.21 -1.33
CA ARG A 106 -7.14 15.50 -1.39
C ARG A 106 -5.94 16.44 -1.15
N PRO A 107 -5.72 16.89 0.11
CA PRO A 107 -4.56 17.71 0.44
C PRO A 107 -3.26 16.95 0.15
N ARG A 108 -2.17 17.69 -0.04
CA ARG A 108 -0.85 17.12 -0.32
C ARG A 108 0.17 17.63 0.67
N PHE A 109 1.05 16.73 1.11
CA PHE A 109 2.14 17.02 2.04
C PHE A 109 3.47 16.63 1.37
N ARG A 110 4.38 17.60 1.21
CA ARG A 110 5.71 17.36 0.62
C ARG A 110 6.64 16.89 1.71
N GLY A 111 7.07 15.64 1.62
CA GLY A 111 8.10 15.04 2.45
C GLY A 111 9.48 15.23 1.82
N ARG A 112 10.35 15.94 2.53
CA ARG A 112 11.79 15.91 2.27
C ARG A 112 12.39 14.66 2.90
N VAL A 113 13.15 13.90 2.13
CA VAL A 113 13.86 12.73 2.64
C VAL A 113 14.98 13.18 3.59
N VAL A 114 14.88 12.82 4.87
CA VAL A 114 15.90 13.11 5.89
C VAL A 114 16.77 11.90 6.21
N HIS A 115 16.27 10.70 5.91
CA HIS A 115 17.02 9.46 6.00
C HIS A 115 16.49 8.43 4.99
N ALA A 116 17.35 7.56 4.49
CA ALA A 116 16.97 6.41 3.68
C ALA A 116 17.91 5.24 3.97
N GLU A 117 17.35 4.03 4.02
CA GLU A 117 18.11 2.82 4.36
C GLU A 117 17.57 1.60 3.61
N SER A 118 18.49 0.74 3.17
CA SER A 118 18.18 -0.57 2.59
C SER A 118 18.42 -1.68 3.63
N HIS A 119 17.47 -2.59 3.77
CA HIS A 119 17.50 -3.68 4.74
C HIS A 119 17.70 -5.05 4.08
N ARG A 120 17.26 -5.19 2.84
CA ARG A 120 17.33 -6.45 2.08
C ARG A 120 17.77 -6.16 0.64
N PRO A 121 18.52 -7.07 0.00
CA PRO A 121 18.81 -6.94 -1.42
C PRO A 121 17.54 -7.11 -2.24
N PHE A 122 17.33 -6.24 -3.23
CA PHE A 122 16.32 -6.46 -4.26
C PHE A 122 16.92 -7.34 -5.35
N LEU A 123 16.44 -8.58 -5.45
CA LEU A 123 17.02 -9.58 -6.36
C LEU A 123 16.34 -9.62 -7.74
N GLY A 124 15.08 -9.18 -7.83
CA GLY A 124 14.35 -9.19 -9.09
C GLY A 124 12.84 -8.99 -8.92
N HIS A 125 12.16 -8.82 -10.04
CA HIS A 125 10.71 -8.64 -10.07
C HIS A 125 9.97 -9.98 -10.02
N ASN A 126 8.89 -10.03 -9.22
CA ASN A 126 7.95 -11.14 -9.21
C ASN A 126 6.61 -10.67 -9.83
N ARG A 127 6.10 -11.40 -10.82
CA ARG A 127 4.87 -11.02 -11.53
C ARG A 127 3.61 -11.17 -10.67
N ALA A 128 3.59 -12.12 -9.73
CA ALA A 128 2.49 -12.29 -8.81
C ALA A 128 2.40 -11.15 -7.80
N VAL A 129 3.53 -10.63 -7.31
CA VAL A 129 3.56 -9.42 -6.46
C VAL A 129 2.89 -8.25 -7.17
N ASN A 130 3.24 -8.00 -8.44
CA ASN A 130 2.60 -6.95 -9.23
C ASN A 130 1.10 -7.21 -9.46
N ALA A 131 0.72 -8.46 -9.71
CA ALA A 131 -0.69 -8.84 -9.86
C ALA A 131 -1.51 -8.62 -8.58
N VAL A 132 -0.94 -8.91 -7.41
CA VAL A 132 -1.56 -8.64 -6.11
C VAL A 132 -1.71 -7.13 -5.88
N LEU A 133 -0.72 -6.32 -6.29
CA LEU A 133 -0.80 -4.86 -6.20
C LEU A 133 -1.95 -4.30 -7.04
N GLU A 134 -2.08 -4.72 -8.30
CA GLU A 134 -3.20 -4.32 -9.17
C GLU A 134 -4.56 -4.78 -8.60
N ALA A 135 -4.64 -6.04 -8.12
CA ALA A 135 -5.85 -6.55 -7.49
C ALA A 135 -6.23 -5.75 -6.23
N ALA A 136 -5.26 -5.32 -5.43
CA ALA A 136 -5.49 -4.49 -4.26
C ALA A 136 -6.12 -3.15 -4.66
N ILE A 137 -5.60 -2.50 -5.71
CA ILE A 137 -6.13 -1.24 -6.25
C ILE A 137 -7.58 -1.43 -6.72
N LEU A 138 -7.83 -2.43 -7.58
CA LEU A 138 -9.17 -2.74 -8.09
C LEU A 138 -10.17 -2.98 -6.95
N SER A 139 -9.75 -3.70 -5.90
CA SER A 139 -10.62 -4.01 -4.75
C SER A 139 -11.09 -2.80 -3.96
N THR A 140 -10.40 -1.65 -4.07
CA THR A 140 -10.80 -0.41 -3.39
C THR A 140 -11.81 0.42 -4.21
N ARG A 141 -11.98 0.09 -5.49
CA ARG A 141 -12.77 0.84 -6.47
C ARG A 141 -14.04 0.11 -6.93
N LEU A 142 -14.42 -0.98 -6.25
CA LEU A 142 -15.59 -1.80 -6.62
C LEU A 142 -16.92 -1.01 -6.67
N HIS A 143 -17.01 0.09 -5.93
CA HIS A 143 -18.20 0.95 -5.90
C HIS A 143 -18.26 1.96 -7.07
N MET A 144 -17.17 2.12 -7.83
CA MET A 144 -17.03 3.13 -8.89
C MET A 144 -16.70 2.55 -10.27
N LEU A 145 -16.28 1.29 -10.34
CA LEU A 145 -15.93 0.60 -11.58
C LEU A 145 -17.03 -0.38 -11.99
N ASP A 146 -17.14 -0.61 -13.29
CA ASP A 146 -17.99 -1.64 -13.86
C ASP A 146 -17.57 -3.05 -13.37
N PRO A 147 -18.48 -3.86 -12.81
CA PRO A 147 -18.16 -5.19 -12.29
C PRO A 147 -17.54 -6.14 -13.32
N GLU A 148 -18.06 -6.18 -14.56
CA GLU A 148 -17.54 -7.09 -15.58
C GLU A 148 -16.09 -6.75 -15.94
N THR A 149 -15.80 -5.45 -16.06
CA THR A 149 -14.46 -4.92 -16.30
C THR A 149 -13.49 -5.32 -15.18
N VAL A 150 -13.87 -5.12 -13.92
CA VAL A 150 -13.05 -5.52 -12.76
C VAL A 150 -12.76 -7.01 -12.78
N LEU A 151 -13.78 -7.85 -13.04
CA LEU A 151 -13.61 -9.30 -13.07
C LEU A 151 -12.75 -9.75 -14.24
N ALA A 152 -12.84 -9.09 -15.40
CA ALA A 152 -11.98 -9.37 -16.54
C ALA A 152 -10.49 -9.09 -16.23
N GLU A 153 -10.19 -7.95 -15.60
CA GLU A 153 -8.82 -7.62 -15.20
C GLU A 153 -8.27 -8.55 -14.13
N LEU A 154 -9.07 -8.86 -13.09
CA LEU A 154 -8.66 -9.81 -12.06
C LEU A 154 -8.38 -11.21 -12.64
N ARG A 155 -9.21 -11.69 -13.59
CA ARG A 155 -8.92 -12.95 -14.30
C ARG A 155 -7.61 -12.90 -15.08
N HIS A 156 -7.31 -11.77 -15.72
CA HIS A 156 -6.05 -11.59 -16.43
C HIS A 156 -4.85 -11.62 -15.46
N HIS A 157 -4.92 -10.89 -14.36
CA HIS A 157 -3.86 -10.84 -13.34
C HIS A 157 -3.65 -12.19 -12.63
N ARG A 158 -4.72 -12.99 -12.44
CA ARG A 158 -4.66 -14.34 -11.84
C ARG A 158 -3.62 -15.24 -12.52
N ILE A 159 -3.45 -15.12 -13.84
CA ILE A 159 -2.47 -15.89 -14.62
C ILE A 159 -1.04 -15.68 -14.11
N ALA A 160 -0.69 -14.46 -13.69
CA ALA A 160 0.63 -14.17 -13.13
C ALA A 160 0.80 -14.81 -11.76
N VAL A 161 -0.26 -14.83 -10.95
CA VAL A 161 -0.26 -15.47 -9.62
C VAL A 161 -0.08 -16.97 -9.76
N GLU A 162 -0.88 -17.65 -10.58
CA GLU A 162 -0.76 -19.09 -10.81
C GLU A 162 0.66 -19.50 -11.25
N LYS A 163 1.31 -18.68 -12.08
CA LYS A 163 2.60 -19.01 -12.68
C LYS A 163 3.81 -18.64 -11.82
N THR A 164 3.70 -17.66 -10.91
CA THR A 164 4.88 -17.06 -10.27
C THR A 164 4.73 -16.78 -8.78
N ALA A 165 3.57 -17.05 -8.18
CA ALA A 165 3.36 -16.87 -6.75
C ALA A 165 4.08 -17.93 -5.93
N GLY A 166 4.66 -17.51 -4.79
CA GLY A 166 4.88 -18.37 -3.64
C GLY A 166 3.67 -18.35 -2.69
N PRO A 167 3.80 -18.94 -1.48
CA PRO A 167 2.71 -18.99 -0.51
C PRO A 167 2.20 -17.60 -0.09
N ALA A 168 3.09 -16.62 0.12
CA ALA A 168 2.70 -15.28 0.54
C ALA A 168 1.87 -14.54 -0.50
N GLU A 169 2.23 -14.63 -1.79
CA GLU A 169 1.48 -14.00 -2.87
C GLU A 169 0.11 -14.67 -3.07
N ARG A 170 0.02 -16.01 -2.95
CA ARG A 170 -1.27 -16.72 -3.02
C ARG A 170 -2.20 -16.30 -1.89
N GLU A 171 -1.69 -16.24 -0.67
CA GLU A 171 -2.45 -15.81 0.49
C GLU A 171 -2.96 -14.37 0.34
N ALA A 172 -2.08 -13.45 -0.07
CA ALA A 172 -2.44 -12.06 -0.34
C ALA A 172 -3.54 -11.94 -1.41
N TRP A 173 -3.38 -12.68 -2.52
CA TRP A 173 -4.37 -12.75 -3.59
C TRP A 173 -5.72 -13.27 -3.08
N ASN A 174 -5.72 -14.38 -2.34
CA ASN A 174 -6.93 -15.03 -1.86
C ASN A 174 -7.70 -14.16 -0.85
N TRP A 175 -7.01 -13.34 -0.05
CA TRP A 175 -7.69 -12.33 0.79
C TRP A 175 -8.44 -11.30 -0.04
N ILE A 176 -7.83 -10.81 -1.14
CA ILE A 176 -8.46 -9.84 -2.03
C ILE A 176 -9.61 -10.49 -2.81
N ALA A 177 -9.41 -11.71 -3.34
CA ALA A 177 -10.43 -12.47 -4.04
C ALA A 177 -11.68 -12.68 -3.16
N ALA A 178 -11.50 -13.02 -1.88
CA ALA A 178 -12.60 -13.16 -0.92
C ALA A 178 -13.36 -11.83 -0.72
N LYS A 179 -12.65 -10.70 -0.58
CA LYS A 179 -13.27 -9.37 -0.50
C LYS A 179 -14.09 -9.04 -1.75
N VAL A 180 -13.55 -9.33 -2.94
CA VAL A 180 -14.24 -9.09 -4.22
C VAL A 180 -15.48 -9.99 -4.33
N ALA A 181 -15.37 -11.28 -3.99
CA ALA A 181 -16.51 -12.21 -4.00
C ALA A 181 -17.63 -11.81 -3.04
N ALA A 182 -17.30 -11.23 -1.89
CA ALA A 182 -18.29 -10.70 -0.96
C ALA A 182 -19.03 -9.46 -1.50
N ALA A 183 -18.38 -8.66 -2.36
CA ALA A 183 -18.95 -7.44 -2.94
C ALA A 183 -19.67 -7.69 -4.29
N LEU A 184 -19.17 -8.65 -5.09
CA LEU A 184 -19.64 -8.98 -6.43
C LEU A 184 -19.98 -10.49 -6.48
N PRO A 185 -21.25 -10.88 -6.29
CA PRO A 185 -21.65 -12.30 -6.22
C PRO A 185 -21.23 -13.12 -7.45
N GLU A 186 -21.20 -12.52 -8.63
CA GLU A 186 -20.73 -13.15 -9.88
C GLU A 186 -19.25 -13.58 -9.83
N ALA A 187 -18.43 -12.93 -9.00
CA ALA A 187 -17.03 -13.31 -8.79
C ALA A 187 -16.89 -14.62 -8.01
N ALA A 188 -17.85 -14.94 -7.13
CA ALA A 188 -17.89 -16.21 -6.42
C ALA A 188 -18.17 -17.38 -7.38
N VAL A 189 -18.95 -17.13 -8.44
CA VAL A 189 -19.30 -18.13 -9.45
C VAL A 189 -18.12 -18.46 -10.38
N ALA A 190 -17.24 -17.48 -10.64
CA ALA A 190 -16.09 -17.64 -11.53
C ALA A 190 -14.79 -18.13 -10.84
N SER A 191 -14.82 -18.32 -9.51
CA SER A 191 -13.69 -18.65 -8.61
C SER A 191 -12.37 -17.91 -8.93
N LEU A 192 -12.22 -16.71 -8.39
CA LEU A 192 -10.96 -15.96 -8.47
C LEU A 192 -9.84 -16.56 -7.60
N ALA A 193 -10.14 -17.48 -6.69
CA ALA A 193 -9.15 -18.07 -5.80
C ALA A 193 -8.06 -18.84 -6.59
N VAL A 194 -6.90 -18.94 -5.97
CA VAL A 194 -5.79 -19.78 -6.42
C VAL A 194 -5.53 -20.83 -5.34
N ASP A 195 -5.43 -22.10 -5.72
CA ASP A 195 -5.17 -23.18 -4.79
C ASP A 195 -3.73 -23.11 -4.26
N ASP A 196 -3.53 -23.70 -3.08
CA ASP A 196 -2.19 -24.00 -2.59
C ASP A 196 -1.60 -25.10 -3.47
N ALA A 197 -0.46 -24.79 -4.10
CA ALA A 197 0.28 -25.71 -4.97
C ALA A 197 1.00 -26.80 -4.17
#